data_AF-A0A836RKF9-F1
#
_entry.id   AF-A0A836RKF9-F1
#
_cell.length_a   1.000
_cell.length_b   1.000
_cell.length_c   1.000
_cell.angle_alpha   90.00
_cell.angle_beta   90.00
_cell.angle_gamma   90.00
#
_symmetry.space_group_name_H-M   'P 1'
#
loop_
_entity.id
_entity.type
_entity.pdbx_description
1 polymer ?
#
loop_
_entity_poly.entity_id
_entity_poly.type
_entity_poly.pdbx_seq_one_letter_code
_entity_poly.pdbx_strand_id
1 'polypeptide(L)'
;LLNKSGRIIYIRSSPEAIFERVCHSNKRPLLTVEDNNNFDQVLLERIRQLMGEREALYRQADIIIDRDILTLPEIVEAIIRLACSFAQSKE
;
A
#
# COMPACT_ATOMS: atom_id res chain seq x y z
N LEU A 1 10.68 0.22 -15.77
CA LEU A 1 10.58 -1.22 -16.12
C LEU A 1 9.14 -1.67 -15.97
N LEU A 2 8.54 -1.63 -14.78
CA LEU A 2 7.13 -1.99 -14.57
C LEU A 2 6.14 -1.14 -15.40
N ASN A 3 6.41 0.16 -15.51
CA ASN A 3 5.57 1.13 -16.23
C ASN A 3 5.47 0.93 -17.75
N LYS A 4 6.28 0.04 -18.34
CA LYS A 4 6.26 -0.23 -19.79
C LYS A 4 5.62 -1.58 -20.14
N SER A 5 5.33 -2.40 -19.13
CA SER A 5 4.95 -3.81 -19.33
C SER A 5 3.51 -4.11 -18.94
N GLY A 6 2.83 -3.19 -18.26
CA GLY A 6 1.46 -3.36 -17.80
C GLY A 6 0.96 -2.14 -17.03
N ARG A 7 -0.28 -2.24 -16.54
CA ARG A 7 -0.90 -1.22 -15.69
C ARG A 7 -0.44 -1.41 -14.24
N ILE A 8 0.02 -0.34 -13.61
CA ILE A 8 0.39 -0.35 -12.20
C ILE A 8 -0.80 0.15 -11.38
N ILE A 9 -1.20 -0.65 -10.39
CA ILE A 9 -2.24 -0.29 -9.42
C ILE A 9 -1.59 -0.09 -8.05
N TYR A 10 -1.70 1.11 -7.50
CA TYR A 10 -1.27 1.42 -6.15
C TYR A 10 -2.46 1.34 -5.19
N ILE A 11 -2.41 0.38 -4.25
CA ILE A 11 -3.38 0.26 -3.16
C ILE A 11 -2.84 1.07 -1.97
N ARG A 12 -3.40 2.26 -1.79
CA ARG A 12 -3.04 3.18 -0.71
C ARG A 12 -3.76 2.80 0.58
N SER A 13 -3.04 2.82 1.68
CA SER A 13 -3.59 2.83 3.04
C SER A 13 -2.88 3.92 3.83
N SER A 14 -3.55 4.47 4.84
CA SER A 14 -3.00 5.39 5.82
C SER A 14 -1.90 4.72 6.66
N PRO A 15 -0.93 5.50 7.18
CA PRO A 15 0.07 5.01 8.12
C PRO A 15 -0.56 4.29 9.33
N GLU A 16 -1.68 4.81 9.82
CA GLU A 16 -2.42 4.29 10.96
C GLU A 16 -3.03 2.91 10.65
N ALA A 17 -3.70 2.76 9.51
CA ALA A 17 -4.23 1.46 9.07
C ALA A 17 -3.13 0.43 8.78
N ILE A 18 -1.95 0.87 8.35
CA ILE A 18 -0.79 -0.02 8.18
C ILE A 18 -0.26 -0.45 9.53
N PHE A 19 -0.12 0.48 10.49
CA PHE A 19 0.32 0.22 11.85
C PHE A 19 -0.54 -0.87 12.52
N GLU A 20 -1.87 -0.72 12.50
CA GLU A 20 -2.81 -1.70 13.09
C GLU A 20 -2.63 -3.13 12.54
N ARG A 21 -2.23 -3.25 11.26
CA ARG A 21 -2.03 -4.55 10.60
C ARG A 21 -0.69 -5.19 10.90
N VAL A 22 0.32 -4.39 11.29
CA VAL A 22 1.71 -4.85 11.37
C VAL A 22 2.28 -4.82 12.77
N CYS A 23 1.69 -4.07 13.71
CA CYS A 23 2.17 -3.91 15.09
C CYS A 23 2.34 -5.24 15.83
N HIS A 24 1.52 -6.25 15.53
CA HIS A 24 1.57 -7.55 16.20
C HIS A 24 2.57 -8.56 15.61
N SER A 25 3.41 -8.17 14.63
CA SER A 25 4.29 -9.13 13.93
C SER A 25 5.75 -8.69 13.79
N ASN A 26 6.64 -9.50 14.37
CA ASN A 26 8.10 -9.32 14.27
C ASN A 26 8.72 -9.90 12.99
N LYS A 27 7.90 -10.41 12.05
CA LYS A 27 8.38 -11.01 10.79
C LYS A 27 8.80 -9.97 9.73
N ARG A 28 8.86 -8.69 10.09
CA ARG A 28 9.08 -7.57 9.17
C ARG A 28 10.35 -6.82 9.57
N PRO A 29 11.54 -7.24 9.11
CA PRO A 29 12.82 -6.65 9.52
C PRO A 29 12.93 -5.13 9.34
N LEU A 30 12.26 -4.58 8.31
CA LEU A 30 12.26 -3.13 8.04
C LEU A 30 11.43 -2.31 9.05
N LEU A 31 10.53 -2.97 9.77
CA LEU A 31 9.65 -2.41 10.79
C LEU A 31 10.07 -2.83 12.21
N THR A 32 11.18 -3.55 12.33
CA THR A 32 11.74 -3.89 13.64
C THR A 32 12.35 -2.64 14.24
N VAL A 33 11.70 -2.11 15.27
CA VAL A 33 12.17 -0.98 16.09
C VAL A 33 12.53 -1.52 17.46
N GLU A 34 13.54 -0.92 18.10
CA GLU A 34 13.95 -1.33 19.45
C GLU A 34 12.84 -1.05 20.46
N ASP A 35 12.68 -1.98 21.42
CA ASP A 35 11.60 -2.01 22.40
C ASP A 35 11.84 -0.92 23.47
N ASN A 36 11.44 0.30 23.13
CA ASN A 36 11.50 1.46 24.00
C ASN A 36 10.13 1.65 24.68
N ASN A 37 10.06 2.40 25.78
CA ASN A 37 8.81 2.77 26.48
C ASN A 37 7.73 3.46 25.59
N ASN A 38 8.00 3.70 24.29
CA ASN A 38 7.13 4.32 23.29
C ASN A 38 7.10 3.54 21.96
N PHE A 39 7.01 2.20 21.99
CA PHE A 39 7.04 1.35 20.78
C PHE A 39 6.05 1.81 19.68
N ASP A 40 4.80 2.07 20.03
CA ASP A 40 3.74 2.42 19.08
C ASP A 40 4.07 3.66 18.25
N GLN A 41 4.59 4.71 18.91
CA GLN A 41 4.94 5.96 18.26
C GLN A 41 6.17 5.80 17.37
N VAL A 42 7.19 5.06 17.83
CA VAL A 42 8.42 4.82 17.05
C VAL A 42 8.10 4.00 15.79
N LEU A 43 7.24 2.99 15.91
CA LEU A 43 6.81 2.19 14.77
C LEU A 43 5.97 3.01 13.78
N LEU A 44 5.05 3.84 14.25
CA LEU A 44 4.23 4.71 13.41
C LEU A 44 5.08 5.72 12.62
N GLU A 45 6.04 6.37 13.27
CA GLU A 45 7.00 7.27 12.62
C GLU A 45 7.86 6.53 11.59
N ARG A 46 8.30 5.31 11.90
CA ARG A 46 9.05 4.47 10.95
C ARG A 46 8.21 4.16 9.71
N ILE A 47 6.92 3.87 9.88
CA ILE A 47 5.99 3.65 8.77
C ILE A 47 5.83 4.92 7.93
N ARG A 48 5.62 6.09 8.57
CA ARG A 48 5.50 7.39 7.89
C ARG A 48 6.74 7.73 7.07
N GLN A 49 7.93 7.53 7.65
CA GLN A 49 9.20 7.73 6.96
C GLN A 49 9.30 6.85 5.69
N LEU A 50 9.09 5.54 5.83
CA LEU A 50 9.16 4.60 4.71
C LEU A 50 8.12 4.90 3.63
N MET A 51 6.94 5.36 4.01
CA MET A 51 5.91 5.79 3.07
C MET A 51 6.35 7.05 2.33
N GLY A 52 6.85 8.07 3.03
CA GLY A 52 7.31 9.33 2.42
C GLY A 52 8.44 9.12 1.40
N GLU A 53 9.42 8.26 1.73
CA GLU A 53 10.52 7.91 0.82
C GLU A 53 10.02 7.25 -0.49
N ARG A 54 8.90 6.54 -0.44
CA ARG A 54 8.36 5.74 -1.55
C ARG A 54 7.19 6.41 -2.27
N GLU A 55 6.59 7.43 -1.66
CA GLU A 55 5.36 8.05 -2.14
C GLU A 55 5.52 8.61 -3.56
N ALA A 56 6.66 9.26 -3.83
CA ALA A 56 6.96 9.78 -5.16
C ALA A 56 7.01 8.71 -6.25
N LEU A 57 7.38 7.47 -5.90
CA LEU A 57 7.38 6.33 -6.83
C LEU A 57 5.99 5.70 -6.95
N TYR A 58 5.28 5.53 -5.83
CA TYR A 58 3.94 4.93 -5.84
C TYR A 58 2.89 5.81 -6.52
N ARG A 59 3.02 7.13 -6.44
CA ARG A 59 2.15 8.08 -7.15
C ARG A 59 2.31 8.07 -8.68
N GLN A 60 3.36 7.43 -9.21
CA GLN A 60 3.53 7.23 -10.65
C GLN A 60 2.67 6.07 -11.20
N ALA A 61 1.93 5.37 -10.33
CA ALA A 61 1.00 4.34 -10.75
C ALA A 61 -0.12 4.90 -11.63
N ASP A 62 -0.56 4.13 -12.61
CA ASP A 62 -1.65 4.53 -13.51
C ASP A 62 -2.98 4.68 -12.75
N ILE A 63 -3.14 3.92 -11.68
CA ILE A 63 -4.37 3.85 -10.89
C ILE A 63 -4.01 3.83 -9.40
N ILE A 64 -4.69 4.68 -8.62
CA ILE A 64 -4.56 4.73 -7.17
C ILE A 64 -5.91 4.39 -6.56
N ILE A 65 -5.94 3.35 -5.71
CA ILE A 65 -7.13 2.92 -4.98
C ILE A 65 -6.86 3.13 -3.50
N ASP A 66 -7.70 3.93 -2.84
CA ASP A 66 -7.62 4.07 -1.39
C ASP A 66 -8.41 2.94 -0.72
N ARG A 67 -7.68 2.09 0.01
CA ARG A 67 -8.22 0.94 0.71
C ARG A 67 -9.03 1.34 1.95
N ASP A 68 -8.76 2.50 2.54
CA ASP A 68 -9.32 2.80 3.85
C ASP A 68 -10.78 3.27 3.75
N ILE A 69 -11.22 3.64 2.54
CA ILE A 69 -12.60 4.01 2.21
C ILE A 69 -13.40 2.87 1.58
N LEU A 70 -12.76 1.72 1.27
CA LEU A 70 -13.39 0.60 0.58
C LEU A 70 -13.30 -0.68 1.41
N THR A 71 -14.34 -1.49 1.34
CA THR A 71 -14.33 -2.85 1.87
C THR A 71 -13.51 -3.78 0.97
N LEU A 72 -13.06 -4.92 1.52
CA LEU A 72 -12.29 -5.90 0.76
C LEU A 72 -13.00 -6.37 -0.53
N PRO A 73 -14.31 -6.69 -0.52
CA PRO A 73 -15.03 -7.05 -1.75
C PRO A 73 -15.01 -5.93 -2.80
N GLU A 74 -15.20 -4.67 -2.39
CA GLU A 74 -15.21 -3.52 -3.31
C GLU A 74 -13.83 -3.29 -3.96
N ILE A 75 -12.75 -3.47 -3.19
CA ILE A 75 -11.38 -3.39 -3.72
C ILE A 75 -11.15 -4.48 -4.76
N VAL A 76 -11.55 -5.71 -4.45
CA VAL A 76 -11.41 -6.86 -5.37
C VAL A 76 -12.21 -6.62 -6.65
N GLU A 77 -13.46 -6.16 -6.53
CA GLU A 77 -14.29 -5.84 -7.69
C GLU A 77 -13.71 -4.70 -8.54
N ALA A 78 -13.19 -3.65 -7.90
CA ALA A 78 -12.48 -2.57 -8.58
C ALA A 78 -11.28 -3.11 -9.38
N ILE A 79 -10.45 -3.96 -8.79
CA ILE A 79 -9.30 -4.56 -9.46
C ILE A 79 -9.73 -5.44 -10.64
N ILE A 80 -10.75 -6.29 -10.47
CA ILE A 80 -11.27 -7.16 -11.54
C ILE A 80 -11.76 -6.32 -12.73
N ARG A 81 -12.57 -5.29 -12.46
CA ARG A 81 -13.08 -4.38 -13.49
C ARG A 81 -11.95 -3.69 -14.26
N LEU A 82 -10.92 -3.23 -13.55
CA LEU A 82 -9.74 -2.62 -14.17
C LEU A 82 -8.93 -3.62 -15.02
N ALA A 83 -8.80 -4.86 -14.57
CA ALA A 83 -8.14 -5.91 -15.33
C ALA A 83 -8.92 -6.29 -16.61
N CYS A 84 -10.25 -6.45 -16.51
CA CYS A 84 -11.12 -6.78 -17.66
C CYS A 84 -11.13 -5.67 -18.71
N SER A 85 -11.26 -4.40 -18.29
CA SER A 85 -11.20 -3.26 -19.24
C SER A 85 -9.89 -3.21 -20.02
N PHE A 86 -8.77 -3.60 -19.38
CA PHE A 86 -7.48 -3.66 -20.06
C PHE A 86 -7.39 -4.79 -21.08
N ALA A 87 -7.94 -5.97 -20.76
CA ALA A 87 -7.98 -7.10 -21.68
C ALA A 87 -8.73 -6.75 -22.98
N GLN A 88 -9.87 -6.06 -22.86
CA GLN A 88 -10.71 -5.65 -24.00
C GLN A 88 -10.07 -4.57 -24.88
N SER A 89 -9.11 -3.79 -24.37
CA SER A 89 -8.42 -2.72 -25.12
C SER A 89 -7.19 -3.18 -25.89
N LYS A 90 -6.81 -4.47 -25.78
CA LYS A 90 -5.68 -5.07 -26.50
C LYS A 90 -6.10 -6.02 -27.63
N GLU A 91 -7.41 -6.26 -27.79
CA GLU A 91 -8.02 -6.93 -28.94
C GLU A 91 -8.47 -5.90 -29.98
#